data_AF-A0A934XLU6-F1
#
_entry.id   AF-A0A934XLU6-F1
#
_cell.length_a   1.000
_cell.length_b   1.000
_cell.length_c   1.000
_cell.angle_alpha   90.00
_cell.angle_beta   90.00
_cell.angle_gamma   90.00
#
_symmetry.space_group_name_H-M   'P 1'
#
loop_
_entity.id
_entity.type
_entity.pdbx_description
1 polymer ?
#
loop_
_entity_poly.entity_id
_entity_poly.type
_entity_poly.pdbx_seq_one_letter_code
_entity_poly.pdbx_strand_id
1 'polypeptide(L)'
;MIPKPLRELVRQRAQGRCEYCQTSEWLNGLPGEVDHIFPRALGGPTDADNLCFACSSCNGYKTRQIAHRAGKGAEDHGSTYWLYTGQNPRSFSDRDPECATGRQSG
;
A
#
# COMPACT_ATOMS: atom_id res chain seq x y z
N MET A 1 -0.64 -5.87 14.26
CA MET A 1 -2.04 -6.33 14.37
C MET A 1 -2.90 -5.26 13.70
N ILE A 2 -3.75 -5.64 12.74
CA ILE A 2 -4.63 -4.69 12.05
C ILE A 2 -6.04 -4.81 12.64
N PRO A 3 -6.65 -3.73 13.14
CA PRO A 3 -8.01 -3.73 13.68
C PRO A 3 -9.04 -4.26 12.67
N LYS A 4 -10.03 -5.01 13.15
CA LYS A 4 -11.11 -5.56 12.30
C LYS A 4 -11.82 -4.49 11.45
N PRO A 5 -12.18 -3.30 11.97
CA PRO A 5 -12.82 -2.26 11.17
C PRO A 5 -11.95 -1.78 9.99
N LEU A 6 -10.64 -1.66 10.19
CA LEU A 6 -9.70 -1.27 9.13
C LEU A 6 -9.56 -2.37 8.08
N ARG A 7 -9.52 -3.65 8.49
CA ARG A 7 -9.45 -4.77 7.55
C ARG A 7 -10.68 -4.81 6.64
N GLU A 8 -11.85 -4.61 7.22
CA GLU A 8 -13.12 -4.60 6.48
C GLU A 8 -13.20 -3.40 5.54
N LEU A 9 -12.84 -2.20 6.02
CA LEU A 9 -12.79 -0.98 5.20
C LEU A 9 -11.92 -1.16 3.95
N VAL A 10 -10.70 -1.68 4.13
CA VAL A 10 -9.76 -1.89 3.02
C VAL A 10 -10.28 -2.95 2.05
N ARG A 11 -10.86 -4.04 2.55
CA ARG A 11 -11.44 -5.09 1.71
C ARG A 11 -12.64 -4.60 0.89
N GLN A 12 -13.51 -3.77 1.49
CA GLN A 12 -14.64 -3.15 0.82
C GLN A 12 -14.19 -2.16 -0.25
N ARG A 13 -13.23 -1.27 0.08
CA ARG A 13 -12.62 -0.32 -0.87
C ARG A 13 -12.05 -1.04 -2.09
N ALA A 14 -11.36 -2.16 -1.86
CA ALA A 14 -10.72 -2.94 -2.90
C ALA A 14 -11.69 -3.78 -3.75
N GLN A 15 -12.96 -3.92 -3.33
CA GLN A 15 -13.97 -4.72 -4.04
C GLN A 15 -13.51 -6.15 -4.38
N GLY A 16 -12.73 -6.77 -3.48
CA GLY A 16 -12.16 -8.10 -3.70
C GLY A 16 -11.09 -8.18 -4.79
N ARG A 17 -10.46 -7.05 -5.16
CA ARG A 17 -9.38 -6.98 -6.16
C ARG A 17 -8.09 -6.53 -5.50
N CYS A 18 -6.97 -7.15 -5.85
CA CYS A 18 -5.66 -6.71 -5.41
C CYS A 18 -5.42 -5.26 -5.81
N GLU A 19 -5.11 -4.38 -4.87
CA GLU A 19 -4.89 -2.95 -5.16
C GLU A 19 -3.59 -2.72 -5.96
N TYR A 20 -2.64 -3.65 -5.94
CA TYR A 20 -1.43 -3.59 -6.76
C TYR A 20 -1.69 -3.98 -8.22
N CYS A 21 -2.24 -5.17 -8.47
CA CYS A 21 -2.38 -5.72 -9.83
C CYS A 21 -3.81 -5.68 -10.39
N GLN A 22 -4.79 -5.20 -9.62
CA GLN A 22 -6.22 -5.11 -9.97
C GLN A 22 -6.92 -6.45 -10.28
N THR A 23 -6.20 -7.57 -10.14
CA THR A 23 -6.73 -8.92 -10.31
C THR A 23 -7.68 -9.27 -9.16
N SER A 24 -8.85 -9.84 -9.48
CA SER A 24 -9.81 -10.30 -8.46
C SER A 24 -9.26 -11.48 -7.66
N GLU A 25 -9.66 -11.59 -6.39
CA GLU A 25 -9.35 -12.75 -5.54
C GLU A 25 -9.89 -14.06 -6.16
N TRP A 26 -10.99 -13.97 -6.92
CA TRP A 26 -11.55 -15.09 -7.67
C TRP A 26 -10.60 -15.62 -8.75
N LEU A 27 -9.94 -14.73 -9.52
CA LEU A 27 -9.01 -15.14 -10.57
C LEU A 27 -7.66 -15.60 -9.98
N ASN A 28 -7.26 -15.05 -8.83
CA ASN A 28 -6.05 -15.50 -8.12
C ASN A 28 -6.22 -16.89 -7.48
N GLY A 29 -7.46 -17.39 -7.33
CA GLY A 29 -7.75 -18.68 -6.70
C GLY A 29 -7.47 -18.72 -5.19
N LEU A 30 -7.05 -17.60 -4.60
CA LEU A 30 -6.71 -17.45 -3.19
C LEU A 30 -7.27 -16.11 -2.66
N PRO A 31 -7.76 -16.07 -1.41
CA PRO A 31 -8.16 -14.82 -0.77
C PRO A 31 -6.99 -13.83 -0.72
N GLY A 32 -7.28 -12.56 -1.00
CA GLY A 32 -6.32 -11.49 -0.72
C GLY A 32 -6.22 -11.21 0.77
N GLU A 33 -5.11 -10.59 1.18
CA GLU A 33 -4.83 -10.21 2.55
C GLU A 33 -4.63 -8.69 2.66
N VAL A 34 -4.92 -8.15 3.84
CA VAL A 34 -4.65 -6.73 4.13
C VAL A 34 -3.20 -6.61 4.57
N ASP A 35 -2.40 -5.89 3.78
CA ASP A 35 -0.97 -5.68 3.98
C ASP A 35 -0.66 -4.20 4.23
N HIS A 36 0.45 -3.94 4.92
CA HIS A 36 0.99 -2.60 5.11
C HIS A 36 1.85 -2.21 3.91
N ILE A 37 1.45 -1.18 3.16
CA ILE A 37 2.20 -0.70 1.99
C ILE A 37 3.61 -0.28 2.42
N PHE A 38 3.71 0.56 3.45
CA PHE A 38 4.95 0.80 4.18
C PHE A 38 5.02 -0.13 5.41
N PRO A 39 6.03 -1.01 5.52
CA PRO A 39 6.06 -2.05 6.54
C PRO A 39 6.02 -1.50 7.97
N ARG A 40 5.21 -2.12 8.82
CA ARG A 40 5.16 -1.79 10.25
C ARG A 40 6.52 -1.92 10.94
N ALA A 41 7.34 -2.88 10.53
CA ALA A 41 8.69 -3.08 11.07
C ALA A 41 9.65 -1.91 10.79
N LEU A 42 9.35 -1.09 9.79
CA LEU A 42 10.11 0.12 9.42
C LEU A 42 9.43 1.41 9.92
N GLY A 43 8.45 1.29 10.82
CA GLY A 43 7.72 2.43 11.38
C GLY A 43 6.42 2.78 10.66
N GLY A 44 5.93 1.93 9.76
CA GLY A 44 4.69 2.22 9.03
C GLY A 44 3.43 2.25 9.89
N PRO A 45 2.57 3.27 9.72
CA PRO A 45 1.36 3.42 10.52
C PRO A 45 0.33 2.35 10.15
N THR A 46 -0.59 2.09 11.07
CA THR A 46 -1.73 1.18 10.83
C THR A 46 -3.00 2.01 10.67
N ASP A 47 -3.12 2.64 9.50
CA ASP A 47 -4.28 3.44 9.08
C ASP A 47 -4.76 3.00 7.70
N ALA A 48 -5.92 3.50 7.26
CA ALA A 48 -6.51 3.08 5.99
C ALA A 48 -5.65 3.44 4.76
N ASP A 49 -4.79 4.44 4.87
CA ASP A 49 -3.99 4.96 3.76
C ASP A 49 -2.70 4.16 3.55
N ASN A 50 -2.15 3.59 4.63
CA ASN A 50 -0.99 2.71 4.57
C ASN A 50 -1.36 1.21 4.51
N LEU A 51 -2.65 0.88 4.45
CA LEU A 51 -3.13 -0.49 4.30
C LEU A 51 -3.67 -0.71 2.89
N CYS A 52 -3.35 -1.84 2.29
CA CYS A 52 -3.86 -2.25 0.98
C CYS A 52 -4.37 -3.69 1.00
N PHE A 53 -5.32 -4.01 0.12
CA PHE A 53 -5.71 -5.39 -0.14
C PHE A 53 -4.80 -5.98 -1.21
N ALA A 54 -4.01 -6.98 -0.89
CA ALA A 54 -2.99 -7.56 -1.78
C ALA A 54 -3.23 -9.06 -2.01
N CYS A 55 -3.02 -9.53 -3.24
CA CYS A 55 -2.94 -10.97 -3.49
C CYS A 55 -1.61 -11.54 -2.98
N SER A 56 -1.57 -12.85 -2.76
CA SER A 56 -0.39 -13.57 -2.27
C SER A 56 0.86 -13.35 -3.13
N SER A 57 0.70 -13.29 -4.46
CA SER A 57 1.78 -13.02 -5.41
C SER A 57 2.39 -11.63 -5.23
N CYS A 58 1.57 -10.58 -5.19
CA CYS A 58 2.05 -9.20 -5.01
C CYS A 58 2.63 -8.98 -3.61
N ASN A 59 1.97 -9.53 -2.58
CA ASN A 59 2.46 -9.45 -1.20
C ASN A 59 3.84 -10.15 -1.04
N GLY A 60 3.98 -11.33 -1.65
CA GLY A 60 5.24 -12.07 -1.67
C GLY A 60 6.36 -11.35 -2.42
N TYR A 61 6.05 -10.77 -3.59
CA TYR A 61 7.00 -9.93 -4.33
C TYR A 61 7.48 -8.73 -3.49
N LYS A 62 6.54 -8.05 -2.82
CA LYS A 62 6.85 -6.95 -1.93
C LYS A 62 7.76 -7.34 -0.78
N THR A 63 7.45 -8.44 -0.09
CA THR A 63 8.25 -8.94 1.03
C THR A 63 9.70 -9.23 0.62
N ARG A 64 9.92 -9.90 -0.52
CA ARG A 64 11.27 -10.21 -1.03
C ARG A 64 12.10 -8.96 -1.31
N GLN A 65 11.46 -7.96 -1.89
CA GLN A 65 12.10 -6.69 -2.23
C GLN A 65 12.45 -5.86 -0.97
N ILE A 66 11.58 -5.84 0.04
CA ILE A 66 11.90 -5.23 1.36
C ILE A 66 13.08 -5.96 2.00
N ALA A 67 13.09 -7.29 2.00
CA ALA A 67 14.17 -8.08 2.58
C ALA A 67 15.51 -7.84 1.86
N HIS A 68 15.50 -7.76 0.53
CA HIS A 68 16.69 -7.44 -0.27
C HIS A 68 17.26 -6.05 0.07
N ARG A 69 16.39 -5.08 0.36
CA ARG A 69 16.77 -3.71 0.72
C ARG A 69 17.23 -3.55 2.15
N ALA A 70 16.71 -4.32 3.11
CA ALA A 70 17.14 -4.26 4.51
C ALA A 70 18.65 -4.56 4.70
N GLY A 71 19.30 -5.23 3.73
CA GLY A 71 20.75 -5.46 3.70
C GLY A 71 21.59 -4.32 3.13
N LYS A 72 20.98 -3.23 2.62
CA LYS A 72 21.67 -2.03 2.08
C LYS A 72 21.15 -0.81 2.85
N GLY A 73 22.04 0.06 3.33
CA GLY A 73 21.74 1.17 4.27
C GLY A 73 20.37 1.87 4.07
N ALA A 74 19.68 2.08 5.19
CA ALA A 74 18.27 2.49 5.26
C ALA A 74 18.08 4.02 5.29
N GLU A 75 18.37 4.71 4.19
CA GLU A 75 18.24 6.19 4.13
C GLU A 75 17.09 6.72 3.24
N ASP A 76 16.34 5.85 2.55
CA ASP A 76 15.19 6.25 1.72
C ASP A 76 13.87 5.64 2.21
N HIS A 77 13.27 6.24 3.23
CA HIS A 77 11.96 5.84 3.76
C HIS A 77 10.81 5.95 2.71
N GLY A 78 10.98 6.73 1.64
CA GLY A 78 9.97 6.96 0.58
C GLY A 78 10.08 6.06 -0.66
N SER A 79 11.21 5.36 -0.87
CA SER A 79 11.49 4.61 -2.10
C SER A 79 10.71 3.29 -2.22
N THR A 80 10.23 2.74 -1.11
CA THR A 80 9.58 1.42 -1.10
C THR A 80 8.17 1.47 -1.69
N TYR A 81 7.44 2.57 -1.51
CA TYR A 81 6.04 2.73 -1.96
C TYR A 81 5.90 2.95 -3.48
N TRP A 82 6.83 3.73 -4.06
CA TRP A 82 6.89 4.04 -5.50
C TRP A 82 7.00 2.79 -6.38
N LEU A 83 7.75 1.79 -5.91
CA LEU A 83 8.06 0.59 -6.69
C LEU A 83 6.87 -0.36 -6.86
N TYR A 84 5.88 -0.32 -5.98
CA TYR A 84 4.73 -1.26 -6.05
C TYR A 84 3.47 -0.65 -6.63
N THR A 85 3.31 0.67 -6.50
CA THR A 85 2.08 1.36 -6.94
C THR A 85 2.28 2.16 -8.23
N GLY A 86 3.54 2.33 -8.68
CA GLY A 86 3.87 3.23 -9.78
C GLY A 86 3.53 4.69 -9.49
N GLN A 87 3.24 5.04 -8.23
CA GLN A 87 2.83 6.36 -7.77
C GLN A 87 3.79 6.82 -6.67
N ASN A 88 4.25 8.07 -6.79
CA ASN A 88 4.96 8.73 -5.71
C ASN A 88 4.06 8.80 -4.49
N PRO A 89 4.47 8.30 -3.30
CA PRO A 89 3.97 8.91 -2.09
C PRO A 89 4.60 10.31 -2.05
N ARG A 90 4.09 11.27 -2.84
CA ARG A 90 4.25 12.67 -2.47
C ARG A 90 3.88 12.72 -1.00
N SER A 91 4.81 13.26 -0.23
CA SER A 91 5.02 12.92 1.16
C SER A 91 3.71 12.99 1.94
N PHE A 92 3.63 12.28 3.06
CA PHE A 92 2.50 12.39 4.00
C PHE A 92 2.15 13.87 4.35
N SER A 93 3.07 14.81 4.10
CA SER A 93 2.93 16.28 4.20
C SER A 93 2.56 17.05 2.91
N ASP A 94 2.55 16.44 1.72
CA ASP A 94 2.29 17.12 0.44
C ASP A 94 0.86 16.88 -0.12
N ARG A 95 -0.06 16.31 0.66
CA ARG A 95 -1.49 16.39 0.31
C ARG A 95 -1.99 17.79 0.60
N ASP A 96 -1.71 18.72 -0.32
CA ASP A 96 -2.36 20.03 -0.33
C ASP A 96 -3.89 19.83 -0.27
N PRO A 97 -4.59 20.40 0.72
CA PRO A 97 -6.04 20.26 0.84
C PRO A 97 -6.78 20.88 -0.35
N GLU A 98 -6.15 21.76 -1.13
CA GLU A 98 -6.75 22.40 -2.30
C GLU A 98 -6.93 21.45 -3.49
N CYS A 99 -6.09 20.42 -3.64
CA CYS A 99 -6.19 19.47 -4.76
C CYS A 99 -7.43 18.55 -4.65
N ALA A 100 -7.97 18.36 -3.44
CA ALA A 100 -9.22 17.62 -3.24
C ALA A 100 -10.47 18.35 -3.78
N THR A 101 -10.35 19.63 -4.13
CA THR A 101 -11.48 20.47 -4.57
C THR A 101 -11.51 20.78 -6.08
N GLY A 102 -10.54 20.29 -6.86
CA GLY A 102 -10.59 20.39 -8.32
C GLY A 102 -10.42 21.79 -8.90
N ARG A 103 -9.75 22.73 -8.23
CA ARG A 103 -9.32 24.00 -8.84
C ARG A 103 -7.87 23.92 -9.29
N GLN A 104 -7.65 24.03 -10.60
CA GLN A 104 -6.34 24.22 -11.20
C GLN A 104 -6.12 25.73 -11.36
N SER A 105 -5.18 26.31 -10.61
CA SER A 105 -4.49 27.55 -10.98
C SER A 105 -3.38 27.15 -11.97
N GLY A 106 -3.23 27.75 -13.16
CA GLY A 106 -3.29 29.18 -13.47
C GLY A 106 -1.88 29.58 -13.87
#